data_AF-A0AAZ3REQ7-F1
#
_entry.id   AF-A0AAZ3REQ7-F1
#
_cell.length_a   1.000
_cell.length_b   1.000
_cell.length_c   1.000
_cell.angle_alpha   90.00
_cell.angle_beta   90.00
_cell.angle_gamma   90.00
#
_symmetry.space_group_name_H-M   'P 1'
#
loop_
_entity.id
_entity.type
_entity.pdbx_description
1 polymer ?
#
loop_
_entity_poly.entity_id
_entity_poly.type
_entity_poly.pdbx_seq_one_letter_code
_entity_poly.pdbx_strand_id
1 'polypeptide(L)'
;MYDSKTKNMFLTRALEKILADKEVRKAHHSQLRKTCEVSRGEFNLFKKRLGLSSKDTVIEADKYFLPFELACQSKCPRIVVTSVDCLQRLIAYGHLTGNTPDNTTPGKRLIDRIIENICGSFQGPQTDEDVQLQIIKALLTVVTSQHIEIHEGTVLQAVRTCYNIYLASKNLNQAKATLTQMLNVIFARMENQAVSALSLSLSVPVSVSAPLCLYVCHKTFARTRIPIQVNLP
;
A
#
# COMPACT_ATOMS: atom_id res chain seq x y z
N MET A 1 16.71 -3.41 12.53
CA MET A 1 15.75 -4.02 13.48
C MET A 1 14.71 -2.98 13.85
N TYR A 2 13.59 -2.90 13.13
CA TYR A 2 12.46 -2.02 13.51
C TYR A 2 11.48 -2.82 14.39
N ASP A 3 11.19 -2.25 15.55
CA ASP A 3 10.62 -2.87 16.75
C ASP A 3 9.19 -3.42 16.56
N SER A 4 8.97 -4.71 16.80
CA SER A 4 7.64 -5.35 16.83
C SER A 4 6.65 -4.63 17.75
N LYS A 5 7.15 -3.89 18.74
CA LYS A 5 6.34 -3.02 19.62
C LYS A 5 5.64 -1.88 18.87
N THR A 6 6.30 -1.33 17.85
CA THR A 6 5.79 -0.21 17.04
C THR A 6 4.66 -0.67 16.11
N LYS A 7 4.81 -1.86 15.50
CA LYS A 7 3.75 -2.54 14.72
C LYS A 7 2.46 -2.71 15.53
N ASN A 8 2.62 -3.29 16.71
CA ASN A 8 1.55 -3.56 17.67
C ASN A 8 0.84 -2.28 18.09
N MET A 9 1.61 -1.22 18.33
CA MET A 9 1.06 0.09 18.70
C MET A 9 0.23 0.72 17.58
N PHE A 10 0.64 0.61 16.31
CA PHE A 10 -0.13 1.19 15.20
C PHE A 10 -1.45 0.48 14.96
N LEU A 11 -1.43 -0.85 14.92
CA LEU A 11 -2.60 -1.66 14.58
C LEU A 11 -3.68 -1.56 15.68
N THR A 12 -3.27 -1.64 16.96
CA THR A 12 -4.21 -1.47 18.09
C THR A 12 -4.78 -0.06 18.15
N ARG A 13 -3.95 0.98 18.05
CA ARG A 13 -4.42 2.38 18.11
C ARG A 13 -5.36 2.73 16.97
N ALA A 14 -5.09 2.24 15.75
CA ALA A 14 -5.96 2.48 14.62
C ALA A 14 -7.32 1.78 14.80
N LEU A 15 -7.34 0.52 15.24
CA LEU A 15 -8.59 -0.20 15.55
C LEU A 15 -9.37 0.48 16.68
N GLU A 16 -8.71 0.94 17.74
CA GLU A 16 -9.35 1.69 18.83
C GLU A 16 -9.94 3.01 18.33
N LYS A 17 -9.20 3.75 17.50
CA LYS A 17 -9.66 5.01 16.92
C LYS A 17 -10.87 4.81 16.00
N ILE A 18 -10.89 3.74 15.20
CA ILE A 18 -12.04 3.38 14.35
C ILE A 18 -13.25 3.00 15.23
N LEU A 19 -13.06 2.14 16.24
CA LEU A 19 -14.14 1.72 17.15
C LEU A 19 -14.68 2.86 18.03
N ALA A 20 -13.86 3.86 18.32
CA ALA A 20 -14.26 5.05 19.07
C ALA A 20 -15.14 6.00 18.24
N ASP A 21 -15.12 5.91 16.91
CA ASP A 21 -15.94 6.79 16.07
C ASP A 21 -17.43 6.47 16.23
N LYS A 22 -18.23 7.52 16.44
CA LYS A 22 -19.68 7.43 16.66
C LYS A 22 -20.40 6.80 15.47
N GLU A 23 -19.89 6.99 14.25
CA GLU A 23 -20.50 6.43 13.03
C GLU A 23 -20.37 4.90 12.97
N VAL A 24 -19.34 4.31 13.57
CA VAL A 24 -19.15 2.84 13.61
C VAL A 24 -20.16 2.15 14.54
N ARG A 25 -20.78 2.90 15.46
CA ARG A 25 -21.82 2.37 16.35
C ARG A 25 -23.16 2.17 15.65
N LYS A 26 -23.38 2.80 14.48
CA LYS A 26 -24.63 2.70 13.72
C LYS A 26 -24.77 1.34 13.03
N ALA A 27 -26.02 0.92 12.79
CA ALA A 27 -26.34 -0.40 12.22
C ALA A 27 -25.69 -0.65 10.85
N HIS A 28 -25.54 0.40 10.01
CA HIS A 28 -24.92 0.31 8.69
C HIS A 28 -23.42 -0.05 8.72
N HIS A 29 -22.75 0.12 9.86
CA HIS A 29 -21.35 -0.28 10.06
C HIS A 29 -21.22 -1.51 10.98
N SER A 30 -22.31 -2.27 11.18
CA SER A 30 -22.29 -3.45 12.07
C SER A 30 -21.22 -4.47 11.70
N GLN A 31 -20.96 -4.67 10.40
CA GLN A 31 -19.91 -5.56 9.92
C GLN A 31 -18.50 -5.03 10.22
N LEU A 32 -18.24 -3.76 9.93
CA LEU A 32 -16.98 -3.09 10.29
C LEU A 32 -16.73 -3.14 11.80
N ARG A 33 -17.76 -2.90 12.61
CA ARG A 33 -17.65 -2.96 14.08
C ARG A 33 -17.27 -4.36 14.55
N LYS A 34 -17.97 -5.39 14.06
CA LYS A 34 -17.69 -6.79 14.40
C LYS A 34 -16.27 -7.20 14.00
N THR A 35 -15.83 -6.88 12.79
CA THR A 35 -14.47 -7.25 12.31
C THR A 35 -13.38 -6.53 13.10
N CYS A 36 -13.57 -5.25 13.45
CA CYS A 36 -12.66 -4.52 14.33
C CYS A 36 -12.64 -5.09 15.76
N GLU A 37 -13.80 -5.45 16.33
CA GLU A 37 -13.91 -6.04 17.67
C GLU A 37 -13.22 -7.41 17.74
N VAL A 38 -13.44 -8.28 16.73
CA VAL A 38 -12.79 -9.59 16.61
C VAL A 38 -11.28 -9.44 16.49
N SER A 39 -10.81 -8.60 15.57
CA SER A 39 -9.37 -8.36 15.36
C SER A 39 -8.68 -7.84 16.62
N ARG A 40 -9.36 -6.95 17.36
CA ARG A 40 -8.87 -6.44 18.65
C ARG A 40 -8.88 -7.52 19.74
N GLY A 41 -9.92 -8.35 19.78
CA GLY A 41 -10.05 -9.46 20.72
C GLY A 41 -8.93 -10.49 20.55
N GLU A 42 -8.65 -10.89 19.32
CA GLU A 42 -7.54 -11.79 18.98
C GLU A 42 -6.19 -11.21 19.39
N PHE A 43 -5.97 -9.92 19.12
CA PHE A 43 -4.75 -9.23 19.52
C PHE A 43 -4.57 -9.19 21.05
N ASN A 44 -5.63 -8.90 21.79
CA ASN A 44 -5.61 -8.91 23.26
C ASN A 44 -5.41 -10.30 23.84
N LEU A 45 -6.03 -11.33 23.24
CA LEU A 45 -5.85 -12.71 23.63
C LEU A 45 -4.42 -13.19 23.35
N PHE A 46 -3.87 -12.81 22.20
CA PHE A 46 -2.48 -13.08 21.83
C PHE A 46 -1.51 -12.44 22.84
N LYS A 47 -1.74 -11.17 23.21
CA LYS A 47 -0.98 -10.48 24.26
C LYS A 47 -1.08 -11.16 25.63
N LYS A 48 -2.28 -11.66 25.99
CA LYS A 48 -2.53 -12.32 27.29
C LYS A 48 -1.92 -13.73 27.36
N ARG A 49 -2.03 -14.54 26.31
CA ARG A 49 -1.49 -15.91 26.25
C ARG A 49 0.03 -15.96 26.33
N LEU A 50 0.70 -14.96 25.76
CA LEU A 50 2.15 -14.93 25.70
C LEU A 50 2.80 -14.29 26.92
N GLY A 51 2.03 -13.72 27.86
CA GLY A 51 2.58 -13.15 29.11
C GLY A 51 3.70 -12.10 28.90
N LEU A 52 3.79 -11.51 27.71
CA LEU A 52 4.99 -10.86 27.21
C LEU A 52 4.83 -9.33 27.17
N SER A 53 5.56 -8.67 28.06
CA SER A 53 6.08 -7.33 27.83
C SER A 53 7.24 -7.42 26.84
N SER A 54 6.97 -7.15 25.54
CA SER A 54 7.98 -6.78 24.52
C SER A 54 8.97 -7.87 24.04
N LYS A 55 8.92 -8.26 22.74
CA LYS A 55 9.94 -7.92 21.71
C LYS A 55 9.90 -8.78 20.43
N ASP A 56 9.53 -10.06 20.46
CA ASP A 56 9.82 -10.95 19.30
C ASP A 56 8.63 -11.67 18.65
N THR A 57 7.39 -11.24 18.90
CA THR A 57 6.23 -11.85 18.24
C THR A 57 5.85 -11.10 16.97
N VAL A 58 6.26 -11.66 15.84
CA VAL A 58 5.87 -11.18 14.50
C VAL A 58 4.39 -11.47 14.28
N ILE A 59 3.53 -10.54 14.67
CA ILE A 59 2.11 -10.59 14.30
C ILE A 59 2.04 -10.38 12.79
N GLU A 60 1.44 -11.29 12.05
CA GLU A 60 1.30 -11.16 10.60
C GLU A 60 0.19 -10.12 10.31
N ALA A 61 0.59 -8.88 9.97
CA ALA A 61 -0.36 -7.77 9.77
C ALA A 61 -1.35 -8.06 8.63
N ASP A 62 -0.90 -8.86 7.65
CA ASP A 62 -1.66 -9.34 6.50
C ASP A 62 -3.02 -9.96 6.91
N LYS A 63 -3.07 -10.66 8.06
CA LYS A 63 -4.31 -11.29 8.57
C LYS A 63 -5.36 -10.29 9.06
N TYR A 64 -4.94 -9.09 9.43
CA TYR A 64 -5.79 -8.05 10.01
C TYR A 64 -6.16 -6.97 8.99
N PHE A 65 -6.06 -7.26 7.68
CA PHE A 65 -6.41 -6.31 6.64
C PHE A 65 -7.92 -6.06 6.51
N LEU A 66 -8.76 -7.08 6.71
CA LEU A 66 -10.22 -6.99 6.47
C LEU A 66 -10.92 -5.81 7.19
N PRO A 67 -10.63 -5.49 8.47
CA PRO A 67 -11.17 -4.28 9.11
C PRO A 67 -10.81 -2.98 8.37
N PHE A 68 -9.59 -2.87 7.85
CA PHE A 68 -9.12 -1.68 7.14
C PHE A 68 -9.74 -1.58 5.75
N GLU A 69 -9.95 -2.71 5.07
CA GLU A 69 -10.70 -2.77 3.82
C GLU A 69 -12.11 -2.21 3.98
N LEU A 70 -12.85 -2.69 4.99
CA LEU A 70 -14.19 -2.18 5.29
C LEU A 70 -14.18 -0.71 5.72
N ALA A 71 -13.13 -0.26 6.41
CA ALA A 71 -12.96 1.13 6.80
C ALA A 71 -12.68 2.06 5.59
N CYS A 72 -11.90 1.60 4.61
CA CYS A 72 -11.65 2.33 3.35
C CYS A 72 -12.92 2.50 2.49
N GLN A 73 -13.87 1.58 2.62
CA GLN A 73 -15.18 1.62 1.94
C GLN A 73 -16.24 2.43 2.71
N SER A 74 -15.91 2.94 3.90
CA SER A 74 -16.85 3.74 4.69
C SER A 74 -17.15 5.08 4.04
N LYS A 75 -18.39 5.56 4.21
CA LYS A 75 -18.79 6.91 3.78
C LYS A 75 -18.32 8.01 4.73
N CYS A 76 -17.67 7.67 5.85
CA CYS A 76 -17.18 8.65 6.82
C CYS A 76 -15.70 8.99 6.53
N PRO A 77 -15.38 10.22 6.09
CA PRO A 77 -14.01 10.61 5.76
C PRO A 77 -13.01 10.36 6.88
N ARG A 78 -13.39 10.62 8.14
CA ARG A 78 -12.51 10.42 9.31
C ARG A 78 -12.06 8.97 9.51
N ILE A 79 -12.94 8.01 9.20
CA ILE A 79 -12.65 6.58 9.27
C ILE A 79 -11.70 6.21 8.14
N VAL A 80 -12.00 6.67 6.92
CA VAL A 80 -11.16 6.42 5.73
C VAL A 80 -9.75 6.97 5.93
N VAL A 81 -9.60 8.23 6.36
CA VAL A 81 -8.30 8.85 6.66
C VAL A 81 -7.52 8.03 7.68
N THR A 82 -8.16 7.60 8.77
CA THR A 82 -7.50 6.79 9.80
C THR A 82 -7.06 5.42 9.26
N SER A 83 -7.88 4.79 8.42
CA SER A 83 -7.56 3.50 7.79
C SER A 83 -6.38 3.62 6.84
N VAL A 84 -6.43 4.56 5.90
CA VAL A 84 -5.39 4.78 4.89
C VAL A 84 -4.08 5.22 5.54
N ASP A 85 -4.10 6.04 6.61
CA ASP A 85 -2.90 6.39 7.39
C ASP A 85 -2.27 5.18 8.08
N CYS A 86 -3.08 4.29 8.66
CA CYS A 86 -2.57 3.08 9.28
C CYS A 86 -1.91 2.17 8.24
N LEU A 87 -2.55 1.95 7.09
CA LEU A 87 -2.00 1.16 5.99
C LEU A 87 -0.68 1.75 5.48
N GLN A 88 -0.64 3.06 5.28
CA GLN A 88 0.58 3.78 4.87
C GLN A 88 1.74 3.51 5.84
N ARG A 89 1.52 3.66 7.15
CA ARG A 89 2.56 3.43 8.16
C ARG A 89 2.99 1.96 8.17
N LEU A 90 2.05 1.03 8.17
CA LEU A 90 2.37 -0.41 8.19
C LEU A 90 3.24 -0.82 7.00
N ILE A 91 2.99 -0.25 5.82
CA ILE A 91 3.79 -0.52 4.61
C ILE A 91 5.15 0.20 4.68
N ALA A 92 5.18 1.47 5.13
CA ALA A 92 6.41 2.25 5.27
C ALA A 92 7.45 1.56 6.18
N TYR A 93 6.99 0.98 7.29
CA TYR A 93 7.85 0.28 8.24
C TYR A 93 8.12 -1.19 7.87
N GLY A 94 7.64 -1.67 6.71
CA GLY A 94 7.80 -3.05 6.27
C GLY A 94 7.06 -4.08 7.13
N HIS A 95 6.04 -3.64 7.88
CA HIS A 95 5.23 -4.51 8.74
C HIS A 95 4.10 -5.21 7.99
N LEU A 96 3.67 -4.63 6.86
CA LEU A 96 2.67 -5.16 5.94
C LEU A 96 3.33 -5.29 4.57
N THR A 97 3.74 -6.50 4.22
CA THR A 97 4.37 -6.79 2.92
C THR A 97 3.36 -7.32 1.91
N GLY A 98 2.30 -7.99 2.37
CA GLY A 98 1.22 -8.47 1.52
C GLY A 98 1.69 -9.51 0.49
N ASN A 99 2.70 -10.31 0.85
CA ASN A 99 3.30 -11.29 -0.06
C ASN A 99 2.45 -12.54 -0.28
N THR A 100 1.39 -12.69 0.52
CA THR A 100 0.42 -13.78 0.40
C THR A 100 -0.37 -13.66 -0.90
N PRO A 101 -0.64 -14.78 -1.59
CA PRO A 101 -1.52 -14.77 -2.76
C PRO A 101 -2.91 -14.30 -2.35
N ASP A 102 -3.53 -13.46 -3.16
CA ASP A 102 -4.90 -13.03 -2.90
C ASP A 102 -5.88 -14.17 -3.24
N ASN A 103 -6.83 -14.43 -2.34
CA ASN A 103 -7.80 -15.50 -2.50
C ASN A 103 -8.91 -15.14 -3.51
N THR A 104 -9.03 -13.87 -3.90
CA THR A 104 -10.11 -13.41 -4.80
C THR A 104 -9.67 -13.33 -6.26
N THR A 105 -8.40 -13.02 -6.54
CA THR A 105 -7.89 -12.88 -7.90
C THR A 105 -6.60 -13.68 -8.13
N PRO A 106 -6.61 -14.69 -9.02
CA PRO A 106 -5.41 -15.46 -9.33
C PRO A 106 -4.33 -14.56 -9.95
N GLY A 107 -3.08 -14.72 -9.50
CA GLY A 107 -1.93 -13.94 -9.96
C GLY A 107 -1.66 -12.64 -9.19
N LYS A 108 -2.64 -12.13 -8.42
CA LYS A 108 -2.46 -10.97 -7.53
C LYS A 108 -2.06 -11.40 -6.13
N ARG A 109 -1.37 -10.49 -5.44
CA ARG A 109 -1.00 -10.62 -4.02
C ARG A 109 -1.89 -9.74 -3.17
N LEU A 110 -1.90 -9.97 -1.86
CA LEU A 110 -2.66 -9.15 -0.90
C LEU A 110 -2.30 -7.66 -1.01
N ILE A 111 -1.03 -7.34 -1.29
CA ILE A 111 -0.60 -5.94 -1.50
C ILE A 111 -1.35 -5.27 -2.65
N ASP A 112 -1.67 -6.00 -3.72
CA ASP A 112 -2.39 -5.45 -4.86
C ASP A 112 -3.82 -5.06 -4.46
N ARG A 113 -4.49 -5.92 -3.69
CA ARG A 113 -5.82 -5.66 -3.13
C ARG A 113 -5.83 -4.51 -2.11
N ILE A 114 -4.76 -4.34 -1.33
CA ILE A 114 -4.60 -3.20 -0.41
C ILE A 114 -4.56 -1.89 -1.21
N ILE A 115 -3.74 -1.85 -2.27
CA ILE A 115 -3.60 -0.67 -3.13
C ILE A 115 -4.92 -0.37 -3.86
N GLU A 116 -5.61 -1.39 -4.35
CA GLU A 116 -6.91 -1.25 -4.99
C GLU A 116 -7.96 -0.62 -4.05
N ASN A 117 -8.00 -1.05 -2.79
CA ASN A 117 -8.89 -0.45 -1.79
C ASN A 117 -8.50 1.00 -1.44
N ILE A 118 -7.20 1.32 -1.35
CA ILE A 118 -6.74 2.71 -1.16
C ILE A 118 -7.16 3.57 -2.35
N CYS A 119 -6.98 3.08 -3.58
CA CYS A 119 -7.43 3.76 -4.79
C CYS A 119 -8.95 3.94 -4.82
N GLY A 120 -9.71 2.94 -4.38
CA GLY A 120 -11.18 2.95 -4.34
C GLY A 120 -11.77 3.94 -3.33
N SER A 121 -10.98 4.44 -2.37
CA SER A 121 -11.42 5.51 -1.47
C SER A 121 -11.59 6.86 -2.17
N PHE A 122 -11.05 7.04 -3.38
CA PHE A 122 -11.31 8.21 -4.22
C PHE A 122 -12.50 7.95 -5.15
N GLN A 123 -13.55 8.77 -5.04
CA GLN A 123 -14.79 8.62 -5.80
C GLN A 123 -15.07 9.79 -6.75
N GLY A 124 -14.12 10.71 -6.92
CA GLY A 124 -14.27 11.92 -7.73
C GLY A 124 -14.07 13.22 -6.92
N PRO A 125 -14.38 14.39 -7.51
CA PRO A 125 -14.11 15.71 -6.92
C PRO A 125 -14.81 15.99 -5.59
N GLN A 126 -15.91 15.30 -5.31
CA GLN A 126 -16.66 15.36 -4.06
C GLN A 126 -15.98 14.62 -2.90
N THR A 127 -14.90 13.87 -3.17
CA THR A 127 -14.13 13.19 -2.12
C THR A 127 -13.50 14.24 -1.22
N ASP A 128 -13.58 14.03 0.10
CA ASP A 128 -13.01 14.92 1.11
C ASP A 128 -11.52 15.20 0.90
N GLU A 129 -11.08 16.44 1.12
CA GLU A 129 -9.70 16.88 0.84
C GLU A 129 -8.66 16.16 1.72
N ASP A 130 -8.99 15.83 2.98
CA ASP A 130 -8.10 15.07 3.86
C ASP A 130 -7.96 13.62 3.38
N VAL A 131 -9.06 13.03 2.87
CA VAL A 131 -9.03 11.70 2.24
C VAL A 131 -8.16 11.72 0.98
N GLN A 132 -8.34 12.70 0.10
CA GLN A 132 -7.53 12.87 -1.11
C GLN A 132 -6.03 12.95 -0.78
N LEU A 133 -5.68 13.79 0.20
CA LEU A 133 -4.29 13.96 0.64
C LEU A 133 -3.72 12.66 1.23
N GLN A 134 -4.51 11.94 2.01
CA GLN A 134 -4.06 10.69 2.63
C GLN A 134 -3.87 9.58 1.59
N ILE A 135 -4.73 9.50 0.56
CA ILE A 135 -4.56 8.58 -0.57
C ILE A 135 -3.25 8.89 -1.30
N ILE A 136 -2.97 10.16 -1.63
CA ILE A 136 -1.73 10.56 -2.29
C ILE A 136 -0.49 10.11 -1.49
N LYS A 137 -0.47 10.37 -0.17
CA LYS A 137 0.64 9.97 0.72
C LYS A 137 0.82 8.46 0.79
N ALA A 138 -0.29 7.73 0.90
CA ALA A 138 -0.25 6.27 0.95
C ALA A 138 0.24 5.68 -0.37
N LEU A 139 -0.30 6.10 -1.50
CA LEU A 139 0.14 5.63 -2.81
C LEU A 139 1.61 5.95 -3.07
N LEU A 140 2.08 7.16 -2.73
CA LEU A 140 3.51 7.50 -2.81
C LEU A 140 4.36 6.55 -1.95
N THR A 141 3.93 6.26 -0.72
CA THR A 141 4.66 5.34 0.17
C THR A 141 4.73 3.94 -0.41
N VAL A 142 3.62 3.45 -0.95
CA VAL A 142 3.54 2.10 -1.54
C VAL A 142 4.46 2.00 -2.76
N VAL A 143 4.33 2.91 -3.73
CA VAL A 143 5.15 2.89 -4.94
C VAL A 143 6.61 3.26 -4.69
N THR A 144 6.98 3.72 -3.49
CA THR A 144 8.37 4.00 -3.09
C THR A 144 8.93 3.00 -2.08
N SER A 145 8.12 2.08 -1.54
CA SER A 145 8.56 1.14 -0.50
C SER A 145 9.42 0.02 -1.06
N GLN A 146 10.56 -0.26 -0.43
CA GLN A 146 11.50 -1.33 -0.83
C GLN A 146 11.14 -2.72 -0.29
N HIS A 147 10.02 -2.82 0.42
CA HIS A 147 9.64 -4.03 1.13
C HIS A 147 8.58 -4.86 0.41
N ILE A 148 8.08 -4.38 -0.74
CA ILE A 148 6.95 -4.97 -1.45
C ILE A 148 7.24 -5.07 -2.94
N GLU A 149 6.55 -5.99 -3.62
CA GLU A 149 6.58 -6.12 -5.07
C GLU A 149 5.15 -6.00 -5.58
N ILE A 150 4.93 -5.08 -6.52
CA ILE A 150 3.59 -4.70 -6.97
C ILE A 150 3.38 -5.19 -8.39
N HIS A 151 2.17 -5.67 -8.69
CA HIS A 151 1.77 -6.05 -10.04
C HIS A 151 1.68 -4.83 -10.97
N GLU A 152 2.11 -4.93 -12.24
CA GLU A 152 2.17 -3.76 -13.14
C GLU A 152 0.82 -3.04 -13.29
N GLY A 153 -0.27 -3.79 -13.42
CA GLY A 153 -1.63 -3.24 -13.52
C GLY A 153 -2.01 -2.41 -12.29
N THR A 154 -1.55 -2.80 -11.10
CA THR A 154 -1.84 -2.10 -9.84
C THR A 154 -1.01 -0.82 -9.72
N VAL A 155 0.23 -0.81 -10.21
CA VAL A 155 1.04 0.42 -10.32
C VAL A 155 0.37 1.42 -11.25
N LEU A 156 -0.12 0.99 -12.42
CA LEU A 156 -0.84 1.86 -13.34
C LEU A 156 -2.12 2.43 -12.73
N GLN A 157 -2.85 1.62 -11.97
CA GLN A 157 -4.03 2.08 -11.25
C GLN A 157 -3.68 3.13 -10.21
N ALA A 158 -2.59 2.96 -9.44
CA ALA A 158 -2.13 3.96 -8.48
C ALA A 158 -1.78 5.29 -9.14
N VAL A 159 -1.01 5.25 -10.23
CA VAL A 159 -0.65 6.45 -11.02
C VAL A 159 -1.91 7.14 -11.57
N ARG A 160 -2.85 6.37 -12.13
CA ARG A 160 -4.12 6.89 -12.64
C ARG A 160 -4.94 7.55 -11.54
N THR A 161 -5.04 6.95 -10.37
CA THR A 161 -5.76 7.53 -9.24
C THR A 161 -5.12 8.82 -8.77
N CYS A 162 -3.79 8.88 -8.64
CA CYS A 162 -3.08 10.11 -8.30
C CYS A 162 -3.29 11.23 -9.35
N TYR A 163 -3.31 10.88 -10.63
CA TYR A 163 -3.62 11.84 -11.70
C TYR A 163 -5.06 12.34 -11.62
N ASN A 164 -6.02 11.45 -11.35
CA ASN A 164 -7.42 11.84 -11.18
C ASN A 164 -7.62 12.76 -9.96
N ILE A 165 -6.93 12.50 -8.85
CA ILE A 165 -6.93 13.39 -7.69
C ILE A 165 -6.30 14.74 -8.06
N TYR A 166 -5.19 14.75 -8.81
CA TYR A 166 -4.58 16.00 -9.30
C TYR A 166 -5.58 16.83 -10.12
N LEU A 167 -6.35 16.22 -11.03
CA LEU A 167 -7.36 16.94 -11.81
C LEU A 167 -8.54 17.43 -10.98
N ALA A 168 -8.88 16.72 -9.91
CA ALA A 168 -10.05 17.00 -9.09
C ALA A 168 -9.75 17.90 -7.87
N SER A 169 -8.50 17.99 -7.45
CA SER A 169 -8.09 18.69 -6.23
C SER A 169 -7.94 20.18 -6.45
N LYS A 170 -8.38 20.96 -5.47
CA LYS A 170 -8.11 22.41 -5.42
C LYS A 170 -6.63 22.71 -5.11
N ASN A 171 -5.90 21.74 -4.55
CA ASN A 171 -4.50 21.86 -4.15
C ASN A 171 -3.54 21.28 -5.20
N LEU A 172 -3.61 21.82 -6.43
CA LEU A 172 -2.92 21.32 -7.62
C LEU A 172 -1.41 21.17 -7.44
N ASN A 173 -0.76 22.12 -6.78
CA ASN A 173 0.71 22.15 -6.64
C ASN A 173 1.26 20.94 -5.85
N GLN A 174 0.58 20.55 -4.77
CA GLN A 174 1.00 19.40 -3.94
C GLN A 174 0.74 18.07 -4.66
N ALA A 175 -0.40 17.95 -5.32
CA ALA A 175 -0.73 16.76 -6.10
C ALA A 175 0.25 16.59 -7.28
N LYS A 176 0.60 17.68 -7.97
CA LYS A 176 1.60 17.69 -9.04
C LYS A 176 2.97 17.22 -8.57
N ALA A 177 3.48 17.81 -7.48
CA ALA A 177 4.79 17.45 -6.92
C ALA A 177 4.85 15.95 -6.56
N THR A 178 3.79 15.43 -5.94
CA THR A 178 3.74 14.01 -5.56
C THR A 178 3.68 13.09 -6.78
N LEU A 179 2.91 13.47 -7.81
CA LEU A 179 2.80 12.70 -9.05
C LEU A 179 4.12 12.65 -9.80
N THR A 180 4.85 13.76 -9.88
CA THR A 180 6.21 13.79 -10.45
C THR A 180 7.16 12.89 -9.67
N GLN A 181 7.16 12.96 -8.34
CA GLN A 181 8.00 12.10 -7.50
C GLN A 181 7.68 10.61 -7.71
N MET A 182 6.39 10.26 -7.74
CA MET A 182 5.92 8.91 -7.99
C MET A 182 6.41 8.37 -9.33
N LEU A 183 6.24 9.13 -10.42
CA LEU A 183 6.70 8.73 -11.75
C LEU A 183 8.22 8.59 -11.81
N ASN A 184 8.97 9.56 -11.27
CA ASN A 184 10.43 9.52 -11.27
C ASN A 184 10.96 8.26 -10.57
N VAL A 185 10.36 7.88 -9.43
CA VAL A 185 10.75 6.67 -8.69
C VAL A 185 10.40 5.40 -9.46
N ILE A 186 9.22 5.35 -10.10
CA ILE A 186 8.82 4.21 -10.92
C ILE A 186 9.79 4.04 -12.11
N PHE A 187 10.09 5.12 -12.84
CA PHE A 187 11.01 5.06 -14.00
C PHE A 187 12.42 4.68 -13.59
N ALA A 188 12.98 5.30 -12.55
CA ALA A 188 14.32 4.95 -12.06
C ALA A 188 14.43 3.46 -11.66
N ARG A 189 13.35 2.86 -11.15
CA ARG A 189 13.30 1.42 -10.83
C ARG A 189 13.26 0.54 -12.06
N MET A 190 12.41 0.90 -13.03
CA MET A 190 12.31 0.16 -14.28
C MET A 190 13.66 0.16 -15.01
N GLU A 191 14.37 1.29 -15.00
CA GLU A 191 15.73 1.40 -15.54
C GLU A 191 16.73 0.54 -14.77
N ASN A 192 16.77 0.62 -13.44
CA ASN A 192 17.66 -0.19 -12.61
C ASN A 192 17.42 -1.70 -12.77
N GLN A 193 16.15 -2.12 -12.91
CA GLN A 193 15.78 -3.51 -13.16
C GLN A 193 16.24 -3.96 -14.55
N ALA A 194 16.10 -3.10 -15.57
CA ALA A 194 16.57 -3.38 -16.92
C ALA A 194 18.10 -3.53 -16.97
N VAL A 195 18.83 -2.66 -16.26
CA VAL A 195 20.30 -2.75 -16.12
C VAL A 195 20.72 -4.04 -15.41
N SER A 196 20.04 -4.39 -14.31
CA SER A 196 20.32 -5.62 -13.56
C SER A 196 20.05 -6.87 -14.41
N ALA A 197 18.92 -6.91 -15.13
CA ALA A 197 18.61 -8.00 -16.05
C ALA A 197 19.64 -8.12 -17.20
N LEU A 198 20.12 -6.98 -17.71
CA LEU A 198 21.14 -6.96 -18.75
C LEU A 198 22.49 -7.48 -18.22
N SER A 199 22.88 -7.09 -17.00
CA SER A 199 24.11 -7.56 -16.34
C SER A 199 24.13 -9.08 -16.12
N LEU A 200 22.97 -9.67 -15.81
CA LEU A 200 22.78 -11.12 -15.73
C LEU A 200 22.83 -11.80 -17.11
N SER A 201 22.44 -11.09 -18.18
CA SER A 201 22.47 -11.61 -19.55
C SER A 201 23.83 -11.44 -20.26
N LEU A 202 24.72 -10.59 -19.74
CA LEU A 202 26.05 -10.30 -20.29
C LEU A 202 27.07 -11.45 -20.11
N SER A 203 26.66 -12.61 -19.58
CA SER A 203 27.34 -13.88 -19.83
C SER A 203 27.09 -14.43 -21.25
N VAL A 204 26.32 -13.73 -22.10
CA VAL A 204 26.12 -14.02 -23.52
C VAL A 204 26.28 -12.72 -24.33
N PRO A 205 27.08 -12.70 -25.41
CA PRO A 205 27.32 -11.49 -26.19
C PRO A 205 26.08 -11.16 -27.03
N VAL A 206 25.46 -9.99 -26.82
CA VAL A 206 24.42 -9.46 -27.71
C VAL A 206 24.75 -8.03 -28.12
N SER A 207 24.86 -7.82 -29.43
CA SER A 207 25.06 -6.52 -30.09
C SER A 207 23.80 -5.65 -29.97
N VAL A 208 23.87 -4.51 -29.28
CA VAL A 208 22.72 -3.60 -29.10
C VAL A 208 22.87 -2.37 -30.00
N SER A 209 22.06 -2.29 -31.05
CA SER A 209 21.99 -1.17 -32.02
C SER A 209 20.62 -0.48 -32.06
N ALA A 210 19.83 -0.55 -30.99
CA ALA A 210 18.54 0.15 -30.89
C ALA A 210 18.48 1.00 -29.61
N PRO A 211 17.80 2.16 -29.62
CA PRO A 211 17.67 3.00 -28.43
C PRO A 211 16.98 2.20 -27.32
N LEU A 212 17.70 2.00 -26.20
CA LEU A 212 17.33 1.12 -25.07
C LEU A 212 15.90 1.32 -24.55
N CYS A 213 15.34 2.53 -24.70
CA CYS A 213 14.03 2.90 -24.17
C CYS A 213 12.86 2.12 -24.79
N LEU A 214 12.93 1.75 -26.08
CA LEU A 214 11.85 1.05 -26.79
C LEU A 214 11.87 -0.47 -26.57
N TYR A 215 13.05 -1.07 -26.39
CA TYR A 215 13.19 -2.52 -26.20
C TYR A 215 12.73 -2.95 -24.78
N VAL A 216 12.99 -2.10 -23.79
CA VAL A 216 12.58 -2.31 -22.38
C VAL A 216 11.07 -2.17 -22.20
N CYS A 217 10.43 -1.21 -22.88
CA CYS A 217 8.99 -0.99 -22.73
C CYS A 217 8.14 -2.18 -23.22
N HIS A 218 8.57 -2.87 -24.28
CA HIS A 218 7.79 -3.98 -24.87
C HIS A 218 8.07 -5.36 -24.21
N LYS A 219 9.28 -5.61 -23.67
CA LYS A 219 9.60 -6.90 -23.01
C LYS A 219 9.39 -6.89 -21.49
N THR A 220 9.59 -5.77 -20.80
CA THR A 220 9.45 -5.70 -19.34
C THR A 220 7.99 -5.60 -18.90
N PHE A 221 7.11 -5.03 -19.73
CA PHE A 221 5.69 -4.89 -19.43
C PHE A 221 4.91 -6.21 -19.55
N ALA A 222 5.47 -7.23 -20.19
CA ALA A 222 4.71 -8.43 -20.55
C ALA A 222 4.75 -9.58 -19.53
N ARG A 223 5.56 -9.55 -18.45
CA ARG A 223 5.61 -10.70 -17.51
C ARG A 223 6.32 -10.54 -16.16
N THR A 224 6.69 -9.35 -15.72
CA THR A 224 7.57 -9.20 -14.56
C THR A 224 6.98 -8.25 -13.52
N ARG A 225 6.62 -8.81 -12.35
CA ARG A 225 6.45 -8.03 -11.11
C ARG A 225 7.65 -7.09 -10.98
N ILE A 226 7.42 -5.85 -10.54
CA ILE A 226 8.48 -4.86 -10.37
C ILE A 226 9.08 -5.06 -8.95
N PRO A 227 10.27 -5.67 -8.80
CA PRO A 227 10.92 -5.81 -7.51
C PRO A 227 11.47 -4.46 -7.08
N ILE A 228 11.20 -4.08 -5.84
CA ILE A 228 11.63 -2.79 -5.32
C ILE A 228 12.91 -2.97 -4.51
N GLN A 229 14.07 -2.81 -5.16
CA GLN A 229 15.36 -2.72 -4.47
C GLN A 229 15.97 -1.35 -4.76
N VAL A 230 16.38 -0.63 -3.72
CA VAL A 230 17.28 0.53 -3.84
C VAL A 230 18.53 0.17 -3.06
N ASN A 231 19.66 0.07 -3.75
CA ASN A 231 20.94 0.24 -3.08
C ASN A 231 21.06 1.72 -2.74
N LEU A 232 20.95 2.08 -1.46
CA LEU A 232 21.54 3.33 -0.98
C LEU A 232 23.03 3.08 -0.71
N PRO A 233 23.90 4.08 -0.96
CA PRO A 233 25.32 4.02 -0.62
C PRO A 233 25.56 3.89 0.89
#